data_AF-A0A815LX15-F1
#
_entry.id   AF-A0A815LX15-F1
#
_cell.length_a   1.000
_cell.length_b   1.000
_cell.length_c   1.000
_cell.angle_alpha   90.00
_cell.angle_beta   90.00
_cell.angle_gamma   90.00
#
_symmetry.space_group_name_H-M   'P 1'
#
loop_
_entity.id
_entity.type
_entity.pdbx_description
1 polymer ?
#
loop_
_entity_poly.entity_id
_entity_poly.type
_entity_poly.pdbx_seq_one_letter_code
_entity_poly.pdbx_strand_id
1 'polypeptide(L)'
;MDENIAEDDDHVIDYNRQFSNSTPFPPRCENEVDGILALSKCFKERYEDCPVFSEGSLQNACKEAFSSIAIQERRPVLVYIHNDESELRKKFCKDTFCSEKIINYLLDNYIVWPWDITFQWNKNKLIKYWEETFSTEFLDEFLIGEWPLMIGIMRRFEFKTDEFITSKYQFKSLLKSDDLVGKQKPTICEIALSELRNFKRLCDENEQDLLFDFSATTRLCWEIILEIAQYLSLNDAISAFSTNILSLFNGGSKFQLSNPNIPFIKMILSRSDPTKIISLQLDGDRIWSEKELILLSSFEKVISMTLLNLTYSNKICQYGQYFPELTCLSLCYDNEINLSAFSSVFNQLWEKIRRFEIRCAGTLCIHYDYDISRLMNLYKTNFSVKYFLFDIGQFSWTSMNTCYGNDPSCCFKSITTVIKKMFNIQYVHFIIHKYDIEIFLHINQWENLVNDCSRLKNIKIQTSESIVQDEKLKRKVCNIQTALYVIRHTIKFQICTL
;
A
#
# COMPACT_ATOMS: atom_id res chain seq x y z
N MET A 1 36.09 52.97 5.82
CA MET A 1 34.63 53.17 5.73
C MET A 1 34.08 51.77 5.78
N ASP A 2 33.93 51.29 7.01
CA ASP A 2 33.61 49.91 7.32
C ASP A 2 32.09 49.80 7.51
N GLU A 3 31.53 48.77 6.89
CA GLU A 3 30.11 48.49 6.86
C GLU A 3 29.63 47.98 8.23
N ASN A 4 28.57 48.62 8.73
CA ASN A 4 27.84 48.25 9.94
C ASN A 4 27.21 46.87 9.78
N ILE A 5 27.68 45.91 10.57
CA ILE A 5 26.91 44.70 10.90
C ILE A 5 25.98 45.11 12.05
N ALA A 6 24.67 45.03 11.81
CA ALA A 6 23.66 45.20 12.85
C ALA A 6 23.73 44.00 13.81
N GLU A 7 24.11 44.27 15.05
CA GLU A 7 23.88 43.41 16.21
C GLU A 7 22.39 43.51 16.57
N ASP A 8 21.58 42.53 16.18
CA ASP A 8 20.19 42.41 16.63
C ASP A 8 20.14 41.66 17.96
N ASP A 9 20.03 42.45 19.04
CA ASP A 9 19.23 42.24 20.23
C ASP A 9 19.07 40.80 20.77
N ASP A 10 20.08 40.37 21.54
CA ASP A 10 19.88 39.44 22.65
C ASP A 10 18.90 40.07 23.65
N HIS A 11 17.62 39.75 23.52
CA HIS A 11 16.66 39.96 24.61
C HIS A 11 17.17 39.22 25.86
N VAL A 12 17.65 40.00 26.82
CA VAL A 12 17.95 39.57 28.18
C VAL A 12 16.70 38.91 28.77
N ILE A 13 16.63 37.57 28.70
CA ILE A 13 15.62 36.79 29.38
C ILE A 13 15.96 36.84 30.87
N ASP A 14 15.08 37.48 31.63
CA ASP A 14 15.10 37.54 33.08
C ASP A 14 15.17 36.13 33.68
N TYR A 15 16.35 35.76 34.21
CA TYR A 15 16.59 34.50 34.91
C TYR A 15 15.81 34.37 36.23
N ASN A 16 14.96 35.35 36.60
CA ASN A 16 14.16 35.33 37.83
C ASN A 16 12.70 34.92 37.65
N ARG A 17 12.32 34.22 36.57
CA ARG A 17 11.03 33.51 36.58
C ARG A 17 11.08 32.40 37.61
N GLN A 18 10.24 32.51 38.64
CA GLN A 18 10.08 31.54 39.71
C GLN A 18 9.70 30.16 39.14
N PHE A 19 10.71 29.35 38.83
CA PHE A 19 10.54 27.91 38.69
C PHE A 19 9.98 27.42 40.02
N SER A 20 8.77 26.85 40.01
CA SER A 20 8.21 26.17 41.16
C SER A 20 9.25 25.19 41.71
N ASN A 21 9.66 25.33 42.98
CA ASN A 21 10.61 24.56 43.83
C ASN A 21 11.05 23.13 43.37
N SER A 22 11.42 22.93 42.12
CA SER A 22 11.67 21.64 41.49
C SER A 22 12.76 21.83 40.44
N THR A 23 13.62 20.81 40.28
CA THR A 23 14.83 20.84 39.46
C THR A 23 14.53 21.40 38.06
N PRO A 24 15.22 22.44 37.57
CA PRO A 24 14.97 22.99 36.24
C PRO A 24 15.05 21.89 35.18
N PHE A 25 14.11 21.88 34.23
CA PHE A 25 14.22 21.02 33.04
C PHE A 25 15.46 21.42 32.21
N PRO A 26 16.00 20.52 31.38
CA PRO A 26 17.40 20.53 30.97
C PRO A 26 17.90 21.89 30.45
N PRO A 27 19.08 22.37 30.88
CA PRO A 27 19.70 23.53 30.25
C PRO A 27 20.00 23.22 28.78
N ARG A 28 20.21 24.27 27.98
CA ARG A 28 20.63 24.25 26.57
C ARG A 28 21.40 22.97 26.20
N CYS A 29 20.75 22.07 25.47
CA CYS A 29 21.33 20.77 25.12
C CYS A 29 22.13 20.87 23.81
N GLU A 30 23.33 20.30 23.78
CA GLU A 30 24.17 20.33 22.57
C GLU A 30 23.84 19.20 21.58
N ASN A 31 23.49 18.02 22.09
CA ASN A 31 23.14 16.84 21.31
C ASN A 31 21.92 16.09 21.89
N GLU A 32 21.37 15.16 21.11
CA GLU A 32 20.15 14.40 21.45
C GLU A 32 20.30 13.57 22.73
N VAL A 33 21.42 12.86 22.86
CA VAL A 33 21.62 11.92 23.97
C VAL A 33 21.69 12.68 25.29
N ASP A 34 22.46 13.77 25.35
CA ASP A 34 22.57 14.59 26.55
C ASP A 34 21.22 15.21 26.93
N GLY A 35 20.44 15.67 25.94
CA GLY A 35 19.12 16.24 26.19
C GLY A 35 18.11 15.24 26.72
N ILE A 36 18.11 14.02 26.17
CA ILE A 36 17.25 12.92 26.62
C ILE A 36 17.63 12.48 28.03
N LEU A 37 18.93 12.32 28.32
CA LEU A 37 19.40 11.90 29.64
C LEU A 37 19.06 12.95 30.70
N ALA A 38 19.29 14.23 30.38
CA ALA A 38 18.93 15.33 31.26
C ALA A 38 17.42 15.38 31.50
N LEU A 39 16.60 15.25 30.45
CA LEU A 39 15.15 15.23 30.55
C LEU A 39 14.67 14.06 31.39
N SER A 40 15.18 12.86 31.12
CA SER A 40 14.85 11.64 31.87
C SER A 40 15.17 11.77 33.35
N LYS A 41 16.31 12.38 33.68
CA LYS A 41 16.71 12.64 35.07
C LYS A 41 15.77 13.63 35.76
N CYS A 42 15.56 14.81 35.16
CA CYS A 42 14.66 15.82 35.72
C CYS A 42 13.21 15.33 35.84
N PHE A 43 12.76 14.50 34.89
CA PHE A 43 11.43 13.91 34.90
C PHE A 43 11.27 12.90 36.04
N LYS A 44 12.24 11.99 36.24
CA LYS A 44 12.25 11.03 37.36
C LYS A 44 12.26 11.72 38.73
N GLU A 45 13.09 12.74 38.90
CA GLU A 45 13.15 13.51 40.15
C GLU A 45 11.82 14.20 40.49
N ARG A 46 11.03 14.56 39.47
CA ARG A 46 9.79 15.31 39.65
C ARG A 46 8.54 14.43 39.80
N TYR A 47 8.49 13.26 39.18
CA TYR A 47 7.27 12.46 39.08
C TYR A 47 7.34 11.07 39.73
N GLU A 48 8.47 10.70 40.35
CA GLU A 48 8.75 9.40 41.02
C GLU A 48 8.60 8.18 40.08
N ASP A 49 7.38 7.89 39.63
CA ASP A 49 7.07 6.89 38.61
C ASP A 49 7.03 7.55 37.23
N CYS A 50 7.79 7.04 36.26
CA CYS A 50 7.77 7.58 34.90
C CYS A 50 7.89 6.49 33.83
N PRO A 51 7.42 6.77 32.60
CA PRO A 51 7.69 5.90 31.46
C PRO A 51 9.19 5.67 31.24
N VAL A 52 9.52 4.50 30.73
CA VAL A 52 10.90 4.19 30.31
C VAL A 52 11.15 4.90 28.99
N PHE A 53 12.10 5.83 29.02
CA PHE A 53 12.53 6.57 27.84
C PHE A 53 13.68 5.88 27.12
N SER A 54 13.69 5.94 25.79
CA SER A 54 14.81 5.49 24.97
C SER A 54 16.03 6.41 25.18
N GLU A 55 17.24 5.86 25.26
CA GLU A 55 18.47 6.60 25.59
C GLU A 55 19.29 7.05 24.35
N GLY A 56 18.77 6.85 23.13
CA GLY A 56 19.46 7.14 21.87
C GLY A 56 18.85 8.28 21.06
N SER A 57 19.46 8.61 19.92
CA SER A 57 18.87 9.55 18.96
C SER A 57 17.51 9.09 18.45
N LEU A 58 16.71 10.00 17.91
CA LEU A 58 15.41 9.72 17.31
C LEU A 58 15.53 8.66 16.20
N GLN A 59 16.60 8.74 15.40
CA GLN A 59 16.94 7.74 14.39
C GLN A 59 17.23 6.36 15.00
N ASN A 60 17.90 6.31 16.15
CA ASN A 60 18.18 5.04 16.84
C ASN A 60 16.90 4.44 17.41
N ALA A 61 16.01 5.25 17.99
CA ALA A 61 14.70 4.80 18.45
C ALA A 61 13.86 4.23 17.30
N CYS A 62 13.87 4.88 16.13
CA CYS A 62 13.22 4.35 14.92
C CYS A 62 13.87 3.04 14.44
N LYS A 63 15.20 2.93 14.47
CA LYS A 63 15.89 1.69 14.10
C LYS A 63 15.50 0.55 15.04
N GLU A 64 15.47 0.78 16.35
CA GLU A 64 15.05 -0.21 17.34
C GLU A 64 13.59 -0.64 17.12
N ALA A 65 12.70 0.34 16.92
CA ALA A 65 11.27 0.12 16.68
C ALA A 65 10.99 -0.73 15.44
N PHE A 66 11.73 -0.48 14.36
CA PHE A 66 11.34 -0.92 13.03
C PHE A 66 12.24 -2.00 12.43
N SER A 67 13.46 -2.20 12.94
CA SER A 67 14.47 -3.06 12.31
C SER A 67 14.50 -4.50 12.83
N SER A 68 13.68 -4.87 13.83
CA SER A 68 13.61 -6.27 14.26
C SER A 68 13.12 -7.18 13.12
N ILE A 69 13.77 -8.34 12.99
CA ILE A 69 13.40 -9.39 12.05
C ILE A 69 12.10 -10.06 12.50
N ALA A 70 11.88 -10.18 13.82
CA ALA A 70 10.65 -10.71 14.38
C ALA A 70 9.56 -9.62 14.41
N ILE A 71 8.48 -9.84 13.65
CA ILE A 71 7.37 -8.87 13.56
C ILE A 71 6.76 -8.54 14.93
N GLN A 72 6.72 -9.52 15.84
CA GLN A 72 6.14 -9.36 17.19
C GLN A 72 6.98 -8.46 18.11
N GLU A 73 8.24 -8.23 17.78
CA GLU A 73 9.13 -7.34 18.55
C GLU A 73 9.11 -5.90 18.00
N ARG A 74 8.46 -5.68 16.85
CA ARG A 74 8.34 -4.34 16.26
C ARG A 74 7.29 -3.55 17.03
N ARG A 75 7.68 -2.36 17.48
CA ARG A 75 6.83 -1.47 18.25
C ARG A 75 6.90 -0.06 17.66
N PRO A 76 5.79 0.68 17.56
CA PRO A 76 5.82 2.08 17.15
C PRO A 76 6.69 2.95 18.07
N VAL A 77 7.22 4.05 17.52
CA VAL A 77 7.89 5.08 18.33
C VAL A 77 6.86 6.11 18.76
N LEU A 78 6.87 6.50 20.04
CA LEU A 78 6.06 7.56 20.59
C LEU A 78 6.96 8.72 20.99
N VAL A 79 6.95 9.78 20.20
CA VAL A 79 7.71 11.00 20.46
C VAL A 79 6.93 11.84 21.47
N TYR A 80 7.51 12.03 22.66
CA TYR A 80 6.95 12.83 23.74
C TYR A 80 7.67 14.17 23.84
N ILE A 81 6.95 15.26 23.60
CA ILE A 81 7.52 16.60 23.61
C ILE A 81 7.07 17.34 24.85
N HIS A 82 8.05 17.70 25.65
CA HIS A 82 7.91 18.38 26.90
C HIS A 82 8.10 19.88 26.76
N ASN A 83 7.23 20.66 27.39
CA ASN A 83 7.45 22.08 27.62
C ASN A 83 7.12 22.40 29.07
N ASP A 84 8.12 22.85 29.83
CA ASP A 84 7.98 23.16 31.24
C ASP A 84 7.02 24.34 31.47
N GLU A 85 6.93 25.27 30.52
CA GLU A 85 6.07 26.44 30.59
C GLU A 85 4.58 26.12 30.38
N SER A 86 4.23 24.92 29.90
CA SER A 86 2.84 24.55 29.69
C SER A 86 2.11 24.20 30.99
N GLU A 87 0.91 24.75 31.18
CA GLU A 87 0.03 24.43 32.30
C GLU A 87 -0.56 23.00 32.19
N LEU A 88 -0.89 22.56 30.96
CA LEU A 88 -1.44 21.22 30.71
C LEU A 88 -0.44 20.12 31.09
N ARG A 89 0.87 20.42 31.02
CA ARG A 89 1.94 19.50 31.36
C ARG A 89 1.83 18.97 32.78
N LYS A 90 1.48 19.81 33.77
CA LYS A 90 1.44 19.40 35.18
C LYS A 90 0.39 18.32 35.42
N LYS A 91 -0.83 18.56 34.93
CA LYS A 91 -1.95 17.62 35.05
C LYS A 91 -1.70 16.37 34.21
N PHE A 92 -1.23 16.54 32.97
CA PHE A 92 -0.97 15.42 32.07
C PHE A 92 0.12 14.47 32.59
N CYS A 93 1.27 15.01 33.02
CA CYS A 93 2.38 14.19 33.51
C CYS A 93 1.95 13.39 34.73
N LYS A 94 1.36 14.06 35.73
CA LYS A 94 1.01 13.42 37.00
C LYS A 94 -0.18 12.46 36.88
N ASP A 95 -1.26 12.87 36.23
CA ASP A 95 -2.53 12.13 36.30
C ASP A 95 -2.66 11.07 35.19
N THR A 96 -1.96 11.26 34.07
CA THR A 96 -2.07 10.40 32.88
C THR A 96 -0.77 9.67 32.61
N PHE A 97 0.29 10.40 32.25
CA PHE A 97 1.52 9.83 31.69
C PHE A 97 2.30 8.98 32.70
N CYS A 98 2.31 9.39 33.97
CA CYS A 98 2.95 8.68 35.08
C CYS A 98 2.04 7.66 35.78
N SER A 99 0.82 7.44 35.27
CA SER A 99 -0.05 6.42 35.86
C SER A 99 0.50 5.02 35.53
N GLU A 100 0.53 4.13 36.52
CA GLU A 100 1.05 2.76 36.38
C GLU A 100 0.48 2.03 35.15
N LYS A 101 -0.81 2.21 34.87
CA LYS A 101 -1.47 1.62 33.69
C LYS A 101 -0.88 2.12 32.37
N ILE A 102 -0.62 3.42 32.26
CA ILE A 102 -0.05 4.02 31.05
C ILE A 102 1.43 3.65 30.95
N ILE A 103 2.19 3.66 32.06
CA ILE A 103 3.60 3.24 32.07
C ILE A 103 3.74 1.82 31.54
N ASN A 104 2.98 0.86 32.09
CA ASN A 104 3.05 -0.54 31.66
C ASN A 104 2.63 -0.70 30.19
N TYR A 105 1.57 0.01 29.78
CA TYR A 105 1.13 -0.03 28.38
C TYR A 105 2.18 0.52 27.42
N LEU A 106 2.81 1.65 27.75
CA LEU A 106 3.87 2.23 26.95
C LEU A 106 5.10 1.32 26.90
N LEU A 107 5.48 0.73 28.02
CA LEU A 107 6.61 -0.20 28.11
C LEU A 107 6.42 -1.42 27.21
N ASP A 108 5.21 -1.95 27.14
CA ASP A 108 4.91 -3.15 26.35
C ASP A 108 4.77 -2.82 24.85
N ASN A 109 4.17 -1.67 24.50
CA ASN A 109 3.68 -1.41 23.15
C ASN A 109 4.45 -0.34 22.36
N TYR A 110 5.26 0.49 23.02
CA TYR A 110 5.92 1.63 22.37
C TYR A 110 7.40 1.75 22.74
N ILE A 111 8.16 2.38 21.86
CA ILE A 111 9.45 2.99 22.21
C ILE A 111 9.19 4.48 22.45
N VAL A 112 9.32 4.93 23.70
CA VAL A 112 9.03 6.33 24.05
C VAL A 112 10.31 7.17 23.92
N TRP A 113 10.33 8.09 22.96
CA TRP A 113 11.44 9.00 22.74
C TRP A 113 11.08 10.41 23.26
N PRO A 114 11.76 10.92 24.31
CA PRO A 114 11.38 12.20 24.91
C PRO A 114 12.25 13.37 24.40
N TRP A 115 11.68 14.56 24.30
CA TRP A 115 12.46 15.78 24.06
C TRP A 115 11.88 17.01 24.75
N ASP A 116 12.76 17.86 25.27
CA ASP A 116 12.38 19.11 25.92
C ASP A 116 12.49 20.28 24.94
N ILE A 117 11.45 21.09 24.84
CA ILE A 117 11.42 22.31 24.01
C ILE A 117 11.18 23.57 24.87
N THR A 118 11.40 23.48 26.17
CA THR A 118 11.21 24.59 27.12
C THR A 118 12.05 25.79 26.69
N PHE A 119 13.28 25.55 26.26
CA PHE A 119 14.13 26.57 25.66
C PHE A 119 14.02 26.57 24.13
N GLN A 120 13.95 27.76 23.54
CA GLN A 120 13.90 27.94 22.08
C GLN A 120 15.08 27.26 21.37
N TRP A 121 16.26 27.21 22.00
CA TRP A 121 17.40 26.46 21.48
C TRP A 121 17.09 24.97 21.28
N ASN A 122 16.50 24.31 22.28
CA ASN A 122 16.16 22.89 22.19
C ASN A 122 15.02 22.67 21.18
N LYS A 123 14.10 23.64 21.04
CA LYS A 123 13.07 23.63 19.99
C LYS A 123 13.67 23.64 18.58
N ASN A 124 14.64 24.53 18.32
CA ASN A 124 15.32 24.59 17.03
C ASN A 124 16.12 23.29 16.74
N LYS A 125 16.71 22.69 17.78
CA LYS A 125 17.38 21.38 17.67
C LYS A 125 16.39 20.27 17.31
N LEU A 126 15.21 20.23 17.94
CA LEU A 126 14.16 19.26 17.59
C LEU A 126 13.77 19.35 16.11
N ILE A 127 13.55 20.57 15.61
CA ILE A 127 13.23 20.82 14.20
C ILE A 127 14.32 20.23 13.30
N LYS A 128 15.59 20.49 13.61
CA LYS A 128 16.72 19.93 12.86
C LYS A 128 16.75 18.40 12.91
N TYR A 129 16.59 17.79 14.09
CA TYR A 129 16.56 16.32 14.21
C TYR A 129 15.39 15.71 13.46
N TRP A 130 14.26 16.41 13.43
CA TRP A 130 13.08 16.02 12.68
C TRP A 130 13.33 16.09 11.18
N GLU A 131 13.86 17.19 10.64
CA GLU A 131 14.22 17.35 9.23
C GLU A 131 15.25 16.32 8.75
N GLU A 132 16.20 15.95 9.60
CA GLU A 132 17.19 14.92 9.30
C GLU A 132 16.61 13.50 9.29
N THR A 133 15.41 13.29 9.85
CA THR A 133 14.80 11.97 10.03
C THR A 133 13.51 11.78 9.23
N PHE A 134 12.74 12.85 9.01
CA PHE A 134 11.39 12.87 8.45
C PHE A 134 11.19 14.08 7.51
N SER A 135 10.06 14.11 6.79
CA SER A 135 9.68 15.24 5.94
C SER A 135 9.30 16.49 6.76
N THR A 136 9.41 17.65 6.11
CA THR A 136 9.16 18.98 6.71
C THR A 136 7.67 19.29 6.94
N GLU A 137 6.76 18.47 6.40
CA GLU A 137 5.31 18.71 6.41
C GLU A 137 4.71 18.79 7.83
N PHE A 138 5.40 18.26 8.85
CA PHE A 138 4.93 18.22 10.23
C PHE A 138 5.53 19.32 11.14
N LEU A 139 6.41 20.18 10.61
CA LEU A 139 7.16 21.14 11.44
C LEU A 139 6.28 22.23 12.06
N ASP A 140 5.20 22.62 11.39
CA ASP A 140 4.27 23.65 11.89
C ASP A 140 3.60 23.26 13.21
N GLU A 141 3.42 21.95 13.45
CA GLU A 141 2.85 21.43 14.70
C GLU A 141 3.83 21.64 15.89
N PHE A 142 5.15 21.66 15.65
CA PHE A 142 6.13 22.07 16.67
C PHE A 142 6.05 23.54 17.02
N LEU A 143 5.54 24.38 16.10
CA LEU A 143 5.51 25.82 16.28
C LEU A 143 4.23 26.28 16.98
N ILE A 144 3.10 25.61 16.73
CA ILE A 144 1.74 26.08 17.12
C ILE A 144 1.06 25.17 18.15
N GLY A 145 1.63 24.01 18.48
CA GLY A 145 0.99 22.99 19.33
C GLY A 145 0.72 23.39 20.80
N GLU A 146 -0.34 22.80 21.38
CA GLU A 146 -0.55 22.76 22.83
C GLU A 146 0.34 21.66 23.43
N TRP A 147 1.19 22.02 24.40
CA TRP A 147 2.13 21.10 25.05
C TRP A 147 1.54 20.50 26.32
N PRO A 148 1.92 19.29 26.74
CA PRO A 148 2.85 18.38 26.07
C PRO A 148 2.20 17.71 24.86
N LEU A 149 3.01 17.43 23.84
CA LEU A 149 2.57 16.80 22.59
C LEU A 149 3.08 15.37 22.52
N MET A 150 2.27 14.47 21.97
CA MET A 150 2.65 13.09 21.71
C MET A 150 2.42 12.76 20.24
N ILE A 151 3.44 12.21 19.58
CA ILE A 151 3.38 11.87 18.16
C ILE A 151 3.72 10.39 17.99
N GLY A 152 2.79 9.63 17.41
CA GLY A 152 3.01 8.23 17.06
C GLY A 152 3.65 8.10 15.68
N ILE A 153 4.80 7.45 15.63
CA ILE A 153 5.53 7.16 14.39
C ILE A 153 5.45 5.66 14.15
N MET A 154 4.93 5.29 12.98
CA MET A 154 4.74 3.91 12.57
C MET A 154 5.52 3.66 11.28
N ARG A 155 6.07 2.45 11.14
CA ARG A 155 6.69 2.04 9.88
C ARG A 155 5.61 1.79 8.84
N ARG A 156 5.67 2.54 7.75
CA ARG A 156 4.85 2.25 6.57
C ARG A 156 5.32 0.93 5.95
N PHE A 157 4.40 0.00 5.72
CA PHE A 157 4.62 -1.09 4.77
C PHE A 157 4.34 -0.54 3.37
N GLU A 158 5.32 0.18 2.83
CA GLU A 158 5.25 0.67 1.45
C GLU A 158 6.02 -0.25 0.53
N PHE A 159 5.32 -0.79 -0.47
CA PHE A 159 5.98 -1.27 -1.68
C PHE A 159 6.46 -0.02 -2.44
N LYS A 160 7.75 0.31 -2.26
CA LYS A 160 8.54 1.33 -2.98
C LYS A 160 7.81 2.64 -3.33
N THR A 161 7.72 3.52 -2.35
CA THR A 161 8.00 4.96 -2.52
C THR A 161 8.53 5.44 -1.16
N ASP A 162 9.61 6.20 -1.14
CA ASP A 162 10.26 6.64 0.10
C ASP A 162 9.45 7.80 0.71
N GLU A 163 8.48 7.54 1.61
CA GLU A 163 7.88 8.59 2.44
C GLU A 163 7.16 8.05 3.71
N PHE A 164 7.63 8.48 4.88
CA PHE A 164 7.02 8.16 6.18
C PHE A 164 5.68 8.90 6.33
N ILE A 165 4.61 8.21 6.76
CA ILE A 165 3.35 8.86 7.17
C ILE A 165 3.40 9.13 8.67
N THR A 166 3.33 10.39 9.05
CA THR A 166 3.04 10.86 10.40
C THR A 166 1.51 10.83 10.59
N SER A 167 0.97 9.97 11.46
CA SER A 167 -0.46 9.94 11.74
C SER A 167 -0.80 10.75 13.00
N LYS A 168 -1.81 11.62 12.88
CA LYS A 168 -2.25 12.55 13.93
C LYS A 168 -3.23 11.86 14.87
N TYR A 169 -2.80 11.54 16.09
CA TYR A 169 -3.71 11.23 17.20
C TYR A 169 -3.72 12.41 18.18
N GLN A 170 -4.65 13.36 18.00
CA GLN A 170 -5.00 14.26 19.09
C GLN A 170 -5.95 13.52 20.03
N PHE A 171 -5.48 13.14 21.22
CA PHE A 171 -6.31 12.65 22.33
C PHE A 171 -7.20 13.81 22.84
N LYS A 172 -8.21 14.22 22.07
CA LYS A 172 -8.97 15.45 22.34
C LYS A 172 -10.32 15.26 23.03
N SER A 173 -10.73 14.03 23.41
CA SER A 173 -12.10 13.83 23.95
C SER A 173 -12.28 12.99 25.21
N LEU A 174 -11.26 12.40 25.83
CA LEU A 174 -11.51 11.47 26.95
C LEU A 174 -11.55 12.05 28.37
N LEU A 175 -11.37 13.35 28.58
CA LEU A 175 -11.42 13.93 29.93
C LEU A 175 -12.04 15.33 29.96
N LYS A 176 -13.34 15.45 29.67
CA LYS A 176 -14.16 16.39 30.44
C LYS A 176 -14.42 15.74 31.78
N SER A 177 -13.69 16.18 32.79
CA SER A 177 -13.52 15.54 34.10
C SER A 177 -14.73 15.63 35.04
N ASP A 178 -15.90 16.03 34.56
CA ASP A 178 -16.99 16.40 35.48
C ASP A 178 -18.14 15.36 35.54
N ASP A 179 -18.18 14.38 34.63
CA ASP A 179 -19.31 13.43 34.53
C ASP A 179 -19.02 11.97 34.96
N LEU A 180 -17.81 11.63 35.45
CA LEU A 180 -17.43 10.24 35.73
C LEU A 180 -16.91 9.98 37.15
N VAL A 181 -17.55 10.58 38.15
CA VAL A 181 -17.39 10.11 39.54
C VAL A 181 -18.30 8.90 39.75
N GLY A 182 -17.72 7.69 39.75
CA GLY A 182 -18.38 6.47 40.25
C GLY A 182 -18.57 5.30 39.28
N LYS A 183 -18.05 5.33 38.05
CA LYS A 183 -18.09 4.17 37.13
C LYS A 183 -16.69 3.59 36.90
N GLN A 184 -16.60 2.26 36.77
CA GLN A 184 -15.38 1.53 36.42
C GLN A 184 -14.73 2.18 35.18
N LYS A 185 -13.41 2.43 35.24
CA LYS A 185 -12.65 2.96 34.12
C LYS A 185 -12.81 2.01 32.92
N PRO A 186 -13.16 2.51 31.72
CA PRO A 186 -13.34 1.66 30.56
C PRO A 186 -12.02 0.95 30.22
N THR A 187 -12.13 -0.33 29.92
CA THR A 187 -11.07 -1.17 29.38
C THR A 187 -10.62 -0.64 28.00
N ILE A 188 -9.41 -0.99 27.58
CA ILE A 188 -8.88 -0.65 26.25
C ILE A 188 -9.83 -1.11 25.14
N CYS A 189 -10.48 -2.26 25.34
CA CYS A 189 -11.52 -2.77 24.47
C CYS A 189 -12.70 -1.79 24.37
N GLU A 190 -13.18 -1.24 25.48
CA GLU A 190 -14.28 -0.27 25.49
C GLU A 190 -13.89 1.08 24.88
N ILE A 191 -12.63 1.50 25.02
CA ILE A 191 -12.10 2.71 24.39
C ILE A 191 -12.01 2.53 22.87
N ALA A 192 -11.40 1.44 22.40
CA ALA A 192 -11.31 1.08 20.99
C ALA A 192 -12.72 0.91 20.36
N LEU A 193 -13.64 0.27 21.07
CA LEU A 193 -15.05 0.15 20.66
C LEU A 193 -15.76 1.51 20.59
N SER A 194 -15.43 2.47 21.47
CA SER A 194 -16.01 3.81 21.43
C SER A 194 -15.49 4.64 20.25
N GLU A 195 -14.20 4.55 19.95
CA GLU A 195 -13.58 5.19 18.79
C GLU A 195 -14.13 4.61 17.49
N LEU A 196 -14.33 3.29 17.42
CA LEU A 196 -15.00 2.64 16.29
C LEU A 196 -16.43 3.13 16.08
N ARG A 197 -17.20 3.31 17.16
CA ARG A 197 -18.56 3.85 17.09
C ARG A 197 -18.56 5.32 16.63
N ASN A 198 -17.57 6.10 17.03
CA ASN A 198 -17.40 7.49 16.57
C ASN A 198 -16.99 7.57 15.09
N PHE A 199 -16.05 6.73 14.65
CA PHE A 199 -15.66 6.63 13.24
C PHE A 199 -16.84 6.22 12.36
N LYS A 200 -17.62 5.22 12.79
CA LYS A 200 -18.87 4.84 12.13
C LYS A 200 -19.84 6.03 12.03
N ARG A 201 -20.08 6.75 13.12
CA ARG A 201 -20.97 7.92 13.12
C ARG A 201 -20.55 8.95 12.07
N LEU A 202 -19.24 9.19 11.94
CA LEU A 202 -18.68 10.05 10.91
C LEU A 202 -18.89 9.50 9.50
N CYS A 203 -18.80 8.19 9.28
CA CYS A 203 -19.11 7.58 7.98
C CYS A 203 -20.60 7.66 7.63
N ASP A 204 -21.49 7.37 8.59
CA ASP A 204 -22.95 7.42 8.40
C ASP A 204 -23.42 8.87 8.16
N GLU A 205 -22.79 9.87 8.80
CA GLU A 205 -23.06 11.30 8.59
C GLU A 205 -22.61 11.81 7.20
N ASN A 206 -21.67 11.11 6.55
CA ASN A 206 -21.09 11.48 5.24
C ASN A 206 -21.40 10.47 4.12
N GLU A 207 -22.48 9.69 4.27
CA GLU A 207 -22.85 8.56 3.40
C GLU A 207 -22.97 8.94 1.91
N GLN A 208 -23.37 10.18 1.59
CA GLN A 208 -23.50 10.65 0.20
C GLN A 208 -22.14 10.95 -0.48
N ASP A 209 -21.11 11.35 0.27
CA ASP A 209 -19.78 11.65 -0.28
C ASP A 209 -18.92 10.37 -0.39
N LEU A 210 -19.15 9.39 0.50
CA LEU A 210 -18.44 8.10 0.52
C LEU A 210 -18.92 7.11 -0.55
N LEU A 211 -20.07 7.35 -1.17
CA LEU A 211 -20.60 6.56 -2.29
C LEU A 211 -19.71 6.65 -3.55
N PHE A 212 -18.90 7.69 -3.69
CA PHE A 212 -18.02 7.90 -4.84
C PHE A 212 -16.71 7.09 -4.78
N ASP A 213 -16.31 6.58 -3.60
CA ASP A 213 -15.09 5.77 -3.43
C ASP A 213 -15.30 4.54 -2.52
N PHE A 214 -16.32 3.75 -2.89
CA PHE A 214 -16.73 2.53 -2.19
C PHE A 214 -15.58 1.53 -1.93
N SER A 215 -14.55 1.51 -2.77
CA SER A 215 -13.42 0.58 -2.62
C SER A 215 -12.42 1.03 -1.56
N ALA A 216 -12.15 2.34 -1.47
CA ALA A 216 -11.21 2.90 -0.51
C ALA A 216 -11.78 2.86 0.91
N THR A 217 -13.06 3.21 1.08
CA THR A 217 -13.74 3.16 2.38
C THR A 217 -13.86 1.73 2.91
N THR A 218 -14.20 0.77 2.04
CA THR A 218 -14.28 -0.65 2.43
C THR A 218 -12.90 -1.19 2.81
N ARG A 219 -11.85 -0.79 2.09
CA ARG A 219 -10.47 -1.16 2.39
C ARG A 219 -9.97 -0.54 3.69
N LEU A 220 -10.26 0.74 3.96
CA LEU A 220 -9.87 1.42 5.19
C LEU A 220 -10.59 0.82 6.42
N CYS A 221 -11.90 0.60 6.32
CA CYS A 221 -12.67 -0.11 7.35
C CYS A 221 -12.09 -1.51 7.61
N TRP A 222 -11.61 -2.18 6.56
CA TRP A 222 -11.01 -3.50 6.64
C TRP A 222 -9.63 -3.51 7.30
N GLU A 223 -8.76 -2.55 6.97
CA GLU A 223 -7.45 -2.37 7.59
C GLU A 223 -7.60 -2.06 9.09
N ILE A 224 -8.58 -1.23 9.46
CA ILE A 224 -8.94 -0.95 10.86
C ILE A 224 -9.43 -2.22 11.59
N ILE A 225 -10.28 -3.04 10.96
CA ILE A 225 -10.73 -4.31 11.55
C ILE A 225 -9.57 -5.28 11.76
N LEU A 226 -8.63 -5.35 10.81
CA LEU A 226 -7.45 -6.22 10.92
C LEU A 226 -6.47 -5.75 12.00
N GLU A 227 -6.27 -4.45 12.17
CA GLU A 227 -5.49 -3.91 13.29
C GLU A 227 -6.17 -4.21 14.63
N ILE A 228 -7.48 -4.06 14.71
CA ILE A 228 -8.24 -4.27 15.96
C ILE A 228 -8.35 -5.75 16.33
N ALA A 229 -8.40 -6.65 15.35
CA ALA A 229 -8.35 -8.09 15.55
C ALA A 229 -7.01 -8.59 16.13
N GLN A 230 -5.99 -7.72 16.24
CA GLN A 230 -4.76 -8.01 16.99
C GLN A 230 -4.98 -7.91 18.50
N TYR A 231 -6.01 -7.16 18.93
CA TYR A 231 -6.28 -6.85 20.34
C TYR A 231 -7.60 -7.45 20.86
N LEU A 232 -8.49 -7.86 19.96
CA LEU A 232 -9.78 -8.50 20.24
C LEU A 232 -9.91 -9.83 19.51
N SER A 233 -10.78 -10.72 20.00
CA SER A 233 -11.20 -11.84 19.17
C SER A 233 -11.89 -11.29 17.91
N LEU A 234 -11.68 -11.91 16.75
CA LEU A 234 -12.25 -11.44 15.49
C LEU A 234 -13.79 -11.31 15.57
N ASN A 235 -14.45 -12.15 16.37
CA ASN A 235 -15.89 -12.04 16.62
C ASN A 235 -16.26 -10.78 17.39
N ASP A 236 -15.46 -10.40 18.40
CA ASP A 236 -15.69 -9.20 19.20
C ASP A 236 -15.40 -7.92 18.39
N ALA A 237 -14.31 -7.91 17.63
CA ALA A 237 -13.95 -6.82 16.71
C ALA A 237 -15.04 -6.58 15.64
N ILE A 238 -15.64 -7.66 15.11
CA ILE A 238 -16.72 -7.57 14.13
C ILE A 238 -18.05 -7.17 14.79
N SER A 239 -18.34 -7.65 16.01
CA SER A 239 -19.56 -7.30 16.75
C SER A 239 -19.66 -5.82 17.13
N ALA A 240 -18.53 -5.10 17.09
CA ALA A 240 -18.45 -3.66 17.28
C ALA A 240 -19.23 -2.85 16.23
N PHE A 241 -19.45 -3.43 15.04
CA PHE A 241 -20.14 -2.78 13.94
C PHE A 241 -21.62 -3.20 13.93
N SER A 242 -22.52 -2.25 14.25
CA SER A 242 -23.97 -2.52 14.36
C SER A 242 -24.71 -2.58 13.02
N THR A 243 -24.06 -2.20 11.92
CA THR A 243 -24.55 -2.41 10.54
C THR A 243 -23.78 -3.55 9.92
N ASN A 244 -24.47 -4.33 9.09
CA ASN A 244 -23.93 -5.45 8.36
C ASN A 244 -22.80 -4.93 7.43
N ILE A 245 -21.55 -4.86 7.88
CA ILE A 245 -20.41 -4.76 6.96
C ILE A 245 -20.50 -5.90 5.91
N LEU A 246 -21.17 -6.99 6.27
CA LEU A 246 -21.57 -8.10 5.41
C LEU A 246 -22.62 -7.75 4.33
N SER A 247 -23.44 -6.70 4.48
CA SER A 247 -24.27 -6.20 3.36
C SER A 247 -23.45 -5.50 2.28
N LEU A 248 -22.25 -4.97 2.62
CA LEU A 248 -21.27 -4.50 1.63
C LEU A 248 -20.69 -5.69 0.84
N PHE A 249 -20.55 -6.86 1.48
CA PHE A 249 -20.14 -8.12 0.82
C PHE A 249 -21.26 -8.79 0.01
N ASN A 250 -22.54 -8.64 0.40
CA ASN A 250 -23.68 -9.22 -0.33
C ASN A 250 -24.00 -8.51 -1.65
N GLY A 251 -23.52 -7.26 -1.86
CA GLY A 251 -23.69 -6.51 -3.11
C GLY A 251 -22.55 -6.68 -4.12
N GLY A 252 -21.39 -7.18 -3.69
CA GLY A 252 -20.18 -7.29 -4.51
C GLY A 252 -19.94 -8.69 -5.05
N SER A 253 -19.88 -8.84 -6.36
CA SER A 253 -19.58 -10.12 -7.02
C SER A 253 -18.06 -10.45 -7.05
N LYS A 254 -17.23 -9.59 -6.46
CA LYS A 254 -15.76 -9.66 -6.45
C LYS A 254 -15.26 -9.73 -5.02
N PHE A 255 -14.34 -10.67 -4.76
CA PHE A 255 -13.83 -10.96 -3.42
C PHE A 255 -12.30 -10.97 -3.41
N GLN A 256 -11.67 -10.29 -2.45
CA GLN A 256 -10.21 -10.15 -2.35
C GLN A 256 -9.65 -10.80 -1.08
N LEU A 257 -8.62 -11.61 -1.24
CA LEU A 257 -7.96 -12.39 -0.20
C LEU A 257 -6.44 -12.24 -0.31
N SER A 258 -5.90 -11.23 0.38
CA SER A 258 -4.46 -10.99 0.45
C SER A 258 -3.77 -11.82 1.53
N ASN A 259 -4.37 -11.98 2.72
CA ASN A 259 -3.79 -12.81 3.77
C ASN A 259 -4.82 -13.46 4.73
N PRO A 260 -5.74 -14.30 4.23
CA PRO A 260 -6.68 -14.97 5.10
C PRO A 260 -6.03 -16.17 5.81
N ASN A 261 -6.13 -16.23 7.13
CA ASN A 261 -5.95 -17.49 7.86
C ASN A 261 -7.20 -18.38 7.69
N ILE A 262 -7.05 -19.69 7.82
CA ILE A 262 -8.15 -20.68 7.69
C ILE A 262 -9.42 -20.29 8.50
N PRO A 263 -9.33 -19.81 9.76
CA PRO A 263 -10.52 -19.40 10.51
C PRO A 263 -11.31 -18.27 9.84
N PHE A 264 -10.63 -17.36 9.16
CA PHE A 264 -11.26 -16.25 8.46
C PHE A 264 -11.99 -16.72 7.20
N ILE A 265 -11.40 -17.61 6.40
CA ILE A 265 -12.08 -18.19 5.23
C ILE A 265 -13.33 -18.95 5.68
N LYS A 266 -13.25 -19.74 6.76
CA LYS A 266 -14.42 -20.43 7.34
C LYS A 266 -15.50 -19.46 7.80
N MET A 267 -15.12 -18.35 8.43
CA MET A 267 -16.06 -17.32 8.86
C MET A 267 -16.78 -16.69 7.67
N ILE A 268 -16.07 -16.32 6.60
CA ILE A 268 -16.67 -15.80 5.37
C ILE A 268 -17.65 -16.82 4.79
N LEU A 269 -17.23 -18.08 4.66
CA LEU A 269 -18.08 -19.14 4.12
C LEU A 269 -19.32 -19.42 4.96
N SER A 270 -19.25 -19.21 6.28
CA SER A 270 -20.41 -19.35 7.16
C SER A 270 -21.42 -18.21 7.05
N ARG A 271 -21.04 -17.08 6.43
CA ARG A 271 -21.85 -15.84 6.40
C ARG A 271 -22.17 -15.33 5.00
N SER A 272 -21.48 -15.82 3.97
CA SER A 272 -21.70 -15.48 2.57
C SER A 272 -22.30 -16.65 1.82
N ASP A 273 -23.18 -16.37 0.85
CA ASP A 273 -23.65 -17.38 -0.09
C ASP A 273 -22.54 -17.67 -1.11
N PRO A 274 -21.89 -18.85 -1.07
CA PRO A 274 -20.73 -19.14 -1.92
C PRO A 274 -21.08 -19.11 -3.41
N THR A 275 -22.35 -19.27 -3.76
CA THR A 275 -22.84 -19.28 -5.15
C THR A 275 -22.87 -17.90 -5.79
N LYS A 276 -22.83 -16.82 -4.99
CA LYS A 276 -22.83 -15.44 -5.48
C LYS A 276 -21.44 -14.91 -5.82
N ILE A 277 -20.38 -15.58 -5.37
CA ILE A 277 -19.01 -15.16 -5.62
C ILE A 277 -18.56 -15.64 -6.99
N ILE A 278 -18.43 -14.71 -7.93
CA ILE A 278 -18.05 -15.01 -9.32
C ILE A 278 -16.60 -14.62 -9.64
N SER A 279 -15.98 -13.77 -8.82
CA SER A 279 -14.58 -13.35 -8.99
C SER A 279 -13.79 -13.42 -7.69
N LEU A 280 -12.61 -14.02 -7.76
CA LEU A 280 -11.63 -14.06 -6.67
C LEU A 280 -10.40 -13.24 -7.01
N GLN A 281 -9.78 -12.63 -6.00
CA GLN A 281 -8.48 -12.01 -6.09
C GLN A 281 -7.60 -12.58 -4.98
N LEU A 282 -6.49 -13.22 -5.34
CA LEU A 282 -5.58 -13.89 -4.42
C LEU A 282 -4.21 -13.24 -4.48
N ASP A 283 -3.50 -13.27 -3.35
CA ASP A 283 -2.07 -13.02 -3.33
C ASP A 283 -1.32 -14.17 -4.04
N GLY A 284 -0.61 -13.83 -5.11
CA GLY A 284 0.20 -14.75 -5.92
C GLY A 284 1.63 -14.91 -5.42
N ASP A 285 2.13 -14.04 -4.53
CA ASP A 285 3.39 -14.24 -3.82
C ASP A 285 3.26 -15.37 -2.79
N ARG A 286 2.04 -15.59 -2.27
CA ARG A 286 1.74 -16.64 -1.30
C ARG A 286 1.60 -18.02 -1.95
N ILE A 287 2.20 -19.01 -1.30
CA ILE A 287 1.93 -20.43 -1.56
C ILE A 287 0.67 -20.84 -0.79
N TRP A 288 -0.43 -21.07 -1.52
CA TRP A 288 -1.68 -21.53 -0.95
C TRP A 288 -1.62 -23.04 -0.66
N SER A 289 -1.96 -23.43 0.57
CA SER A 289 -2.01 -24.84 0.94
C SER A 289 -3.21 -25.54 0.33
N GLU A 290 -3.11 -26.86 0.16
CA GLU A 290 -4.21 -27.69 -0.35
C GLU A 290 -5.51 -27.49 0.45
N LYS A 291 -5.40 -27.44 1.79
CA LYS A 291 -6.54 -27.21 2.69
C LYS A 291 -7.23 -25.88 2.44
N GLU A 292 -6.49 -24.82 2.16
CA GLU A 292 -7.04 -23.51 1.85
C GLU A 292 -7.73 -23.50 0.49
N LEU A 293 -7.12 -24.14 -0.51
CA LEU A 293 -7.70 -24.24 -1.85
C LEU A 293 -8.97 -25.09 -1.87
N ILE A 294 -9.02 -26.20 -1.12
CA ILE A 294 -10.24 -26.99 -0.92
C ILE A 294 -11.32 -26.12 -0.28
N LEU A 295 -10.96 -25.29 0.70
CA LEU A 295 -11.92 -24.41 1.33
C LEU A 295 -12.44 -23.35 0.36
N LEU A 296 -11.57 -22.73 -0.43
CA LEU A 296 -11.95 -21.77 -1.46
C LEU A 296 -12.74 -22.40 -2.62
N SER A 297 -12.55 -23.69 -2.91
CA SER A 297 -13.33 -24.39 -3.95
C SER A 297 -14.82 -24.51 -3.66
N SER A 298 -15.24 -24.22 -2.42
CA SER A 298 -16.67 -24.07 -2.10
C SER A 298 -17.34 -22.89 -2.83
N PHE A 299 -16.57 -21.95 -3.39
CA PHE A 299 -17.04 -20.94 -4.31
C PHE A 299 -17.21 -21.51 -5.72
N GLU A 300 -18.24 -22.33 -5.91
CA GLU A 300 -18.47 -23.12 -7.14
C GLU A 300 -18.66 -22.27 -8.42
N LYS A 301 -19.07 -21.00 -8.28
CA LYS A 301 -19.41 -20.10 -9.40
C LYS A 301 -18.30 -19.12 -9.77
N VAL A 302 -17.08 -19.32 -9.27
CA VAL A 302 -15.95 -18.46 -9.61
C VAL A 302 -15.58 -18.64 -11.09
N ILE A 303 -15.90 -17.64 -11.89
CA ILE A 303 -15.58 -17.57 -13.33
C ILE A 303 -14.33 -16.75 -13.62
N SER A 304 -13.91 -15.90 -12.67
CA SER A 304 -12.79 -14.97 -12.82
C SER A 304 -11.85 -15.03 -11.62
N MET A 305 -10.54 -15.00 -11.87
CA MET A 305 -9.52 -14.98 -10.82
C MET A 305 -8.44 -13.97 -11.16
N THR A 306 -8.07 -13.15 -10.18
CA THR A 306 -6.93 -12.22 -10.24
C THR A 306 -5.84 -12.69 -9.29
N LEU A 307 -4.61 -12.87 -9.77
CA LEU A 307 -3.44 -13.18 -8.95
C LEU A 307 -2.54 -11.95 -8.87
N LEU A 308 -2.26 -11.48 -7.66
CA LEU A 308 -1.37 -10.35 -7.41
C LEU A 308 0.09 -10.81 -7.31
N ASN A 309 1.03 -10.14 -7.96
CA ASN A 309 2.48 -10.36 -7.86
C ASN A 309 2.88 -11.84 -7.92
N LEU A 310 2.36 -12.57 -8.91
CA LEU A 310 2.57 -14.01 -8.98
C LEU A 310 4.07 -14.38 -9.12
N THR A 311 4.61 -15.13 -8.15
CA THR A 311 5.99 -15.64 -8.20
C THR A 311 6.14 -16.81 -9.17
N TYR A 312 7.36 -16.98 -9.69
CA TYR A 312 7.75 -18.05 -10.59
C TYR A 312 7.54 -19.47 -10.03
N SER A 313 7.54 -19.61 -8.71
CA SER A 313 7.38 -20.90 -8.03
C SER A 313 5.92 -21.34 -7.92
N ASN A 314 4.96 -20.45 -8.21
CA ASN A 314 3.55 -20.74 -8.03
C ASN A 314 3.01 -21.64 -9.16
N LYS A 315 2.36 -22.75 -8.76
CA LYS A 315 1.81 -23.74 -9.69
C LYS A 315 0.38 -23.36 -10.09
N ILE A 316 0.24 -22.43 -11.03
CA ILE A 316 -1.09 -21.93 -11.47
C ILE A 316 -2.01 -23.08 -11.92
N CYS A 317 -1.45 -24.13 -12.52
CA CYS A 317 -2.22 -25.28 -12.98
C CYS A 317 -3.05 -25.95 -11.86
N GLN A 318 -2.63 -25.83 -10.60
CA GLN A 318 -3.34 -26.42 -9.47
C GLN A 318 -4.70 -25.77 -9.23
N TYR A 319 -4.90 -24.49 -9.57
CA TYR A 319 -6.19 -23.82 -9.36
C TYR A 319 -7.29 -24.41 -10.24
N GLY A 320 -6.94 -24.98 -11.40
CA GLY A 320 -7.92 -25.57 -12.33
C GLY A 320 -8.72 -26.74 -11.76
N GLN A 321 -8.16 -27.48 -10.79
CA GLN A 321 -8.88 -28.58 -10.13
C GLN A 321 -9.87 -28.09 -9.06
N TYR A 322 -9.62 -26.90 -8.50
CA TYR A 322 -10.43 -26.30 -7.43
C TYR A 322 -11.52 -25.37 -7.98
N PHE A 323 -11.31 -24.78 -9.15
CA PHE A 323 -12.26 -23.82 -9.74
C PHE A 323 -12.65 -24.29 -11.16
N PRO A 324 -13.60 -25.23 -11.28
CA PRO A 324 -13.95 -25.84 -12.57
C PRO A 324 -14.65 -24.88 -13.54
N GLU A 325 -15.28 -23.81 -13.05
CA GLU A 325 -15.96 -22.78 -13.86
C GLU A 325 -15.05 -21.61 -14.24
N LEU A 326 -13.79 -21.61 -13.77
CA LEU A 326 -12.85 -20.53 -13.99
C LEU A 326 -12.48 -20.45 -15.47
N THR A 327 -12.89 -19.35 -16.11
CA THR A 327 -12.69 -19.08 -17.54
C THR A 327 -11.92 -17.80 -17.81
N CYS A 328 -11.74 -16.95 -16.79
CA CYS A 328 -10.97 -15.71 -16.86
C CYS A 328 -9.85 -15.72 -15.82
N LEU A 329 -8.60 -15.55 -16.26
CA LEU A 329 -7.45 -15.39 -15.37
C LEU A 329 -6.79 -14.04 -15.64
N SER A 330 -6.52 -13.29 -14.58
CA SER A 330 -5.84 -12.00 -14.62
C SER A 330 -4.62 -12.04 -13.72
N LEU A 331 -3.47 -11.63 -14.24
CA LEU A 331 -2.23 -11.50 -13.47
C LEU A 331 -1.95 -10.02 -13.30
N CYS A 332 -1.90 -9.53 -12.07
CA CYS A 332 -1.60 -8.14 -11.78
C CYS A 332 -0.25 -8.06 -11.06
N TYR A 333 0.66 -7.28 -11.60
CA TYR A 333 1.99 -7.07 -11.05
C TYR A 333 2.17 -5.60 -10.73
N ASP A 334 2.56 -5.31 -9.49
CA ASP A 334 2.88 -3.95 -9.06
C ASP A 334 4.24 -3.49 -9.61
N ASN A 335 5.08 -4.44 -10.00
CA ASN A 335 6.41 -4.20 -10.55
C ASN A 335 6.49 -4.56 -12.04
N GLU A 336 7.67 -4.31 -12.61
CA GLU A 336 8.00 -4.77 -13.96
C GLU A 336 8.00 -6.30 -14.04
N ILE A 337 7.43 -6.84 -15.13
CA ILE A 337 7.43 -8.29 -15.38
C ILE A 337 8.54 -8.68 -16.33
N ASN A 338 9.22 -9.79 -16.03
CA ASN A 338 10.06 -10.45 -17.01
C ASN A 338 9.18 -11.31 -17.93
N LEU A 339 9.15 -11.00 -19.23
CA LEU A 339 8.35 -11.79 -20.17
C LEU A 339 8.85 -13.26 -20.29
N SER A 340 10.06 -13.59 -19.84
CA SER A 340 10.51 -14.99 -19.77
C SER A 340 9.79 -15.75 -18.65
N ALA A 341 9.49 -15.08 -17.52
CA ALA A 341 8.62 -15.58 -16.44
C ALA A 341 7.28 -16.04 -16.99
N PHE A 342 6.74 -15.19 -17.86
CA PHE A 342 5.43 -15.35 -18.42
C PHE A 342 5.30 -16.64 -19.24
N SER A 343 6.39 -17.10 -19.86
CA SER A 343 6.40 -18.38 -20.58
C SER A 343 6.06 -19.57 -19.67
N SER A 344 6.60 -19.57 -18.45
CA SER A 344 6.38 -20.63 -17.46
C SER A 344 4.94 -20.64 -16.95
N VAL A 345 4.38 -19.45 -16.73
CA VAL A 345 2.98 -19.23 -16.34
C VAL A 345 2.05 -19.66 -17.46
N PHE A 346 2.33 -19.26 -18.70
CA PHE A 346 1.54 -19.60 -19.88
C PHE A 346 1.46 -21.11 -20.11
N ASN A 347 2.58 -21.82 -19.97
CA ASN A 347 2.61 -23.29 -20.08
C ASN A 347 1.76 -24.01 -19.03
N GLN A 348 1.50 -23.37 -17.90
CA GLN A 348 0.66 -23.89 -16.82
C GLN A 348 -0.82 -23.55 -16.97
N LEU A 349 -1.20 -22.70 -17.94
CA LEU A 349 -2.60 -22.41 -18.22
C LEU A 349 -3.33 -23.70 -18.62
N TRP A 350 -4.46 -23.94 -17.96
CA TRP A 350 -5.31 -25.09 -18.26
C TRP A 350 -6.38 -24.75 -19.30
N GLU A 351 -6.94 -25.78 -19.92
CA GLU A 351 -7.75 -25.70 -21.15
C GLU A 351 -9.11 -25.01 -21.02
N LYS A 352 -9.48 -24.56 -19.83
CA LYS A 352 -10.75 -23.84 -19.62
C LYS A 352 -10.62 -22.33 -19.72
N ILE A 353 -9.41 -21.78 -19.53
CA ILE A 353 -9.19 -20.33 -19.58
C ILE A 353 -9.47 -19.81 -21.00
N ARG A 354 -10.50 -18.98 -21.13
CA ARG A 354 -10.94 -18.33 -22.37
C ARG A 354 -10.48 -16.88 -22.46
N ARG A 355 -10.36 -16.21 -21.32
CA ARG A 355 -9.91 -14.82 -21.20
C ARG A 355 -8.67 -14.78 -20.33
N PHE A 356 -7.62 -14.17 -20.84
CA PHE A 356 -6.36 -14.04 -20.13
C PHE A 356 -5.90 -12.60 -20.12
N GLU A 357 -5.60 -12.08 -18.94
CA GLU A 357 -5.22 -10.70 -18.74
C GLU A 357 -3.89 -10.61 -18.00
N ILE A 358 -3.10 -9.61 -18.36
CA ILE A 358 -1.90 -9.22 -17.63
C ILE A 358 -1.98 -7.73 -17.43
N ARG A 359 -1.74 -7.30 -16.20
CA ARG A 359 -1.59 -5.91 -15.80
C ARG A 359 -0.26 -5.78 -15.10
N CYS A 360 0.57 -4.83 -15.51
CA CYS A 360 1.89 -4.66 -14.92
C CYS A 360 2.31 -3.18 -14.97
N ALA A 361 3.11 -2.75 -14.00
CA ALA A 361 3.70 -1.42 -14.02
C ALA A 361 4.65 -1.23 -15.22
N GLY A 362 5.35 -2.31 -15.63
CA GLY A 362 6.17 -2.32 -16.82
C GLY A 362 6.61 -3.72 -17.24
N THR A 363 7.45 -3.80 -18.28
CA THR A 363 7.97 -5.07 -18.79
C THR A 363 9.46 -4.98 -19.09
N LEU A 364 10.18 -6.05 -18.76
CA LEU A 364 11.56 -6.25 -19.17
C LEU A 364 11.61 -7.04 -20.49
N CYS A 365 12.36 -6.52 -21.46
CA CYS A 365 12.57 -7.17 -22.76
C CYS A 365 13.42 -8.45 -22.62
N ILE A 366 13.18 -9.45 -23.48
CA ILE A 366 13.94 -10.71 -23.50
C ILE A 366 14.98 -10.64 -24.61
N HIS A 367 16.23 -10.31 -24.28
CA HIS A 367 17.32 -10.22 -25.29
C HIS A 367 18.38 -11.29 -25.19
N TYR A 368 18.39 -12.08 -24.13
CA TYR A 368 19.24 -13.25 -24.15
C TYR A 368 18.62 -14.24 -25.15
N ASP A 369 19.35 -14.54 -26.22
CA ASP A 369 18.99 -15.52 -27.28
C ASP A 369 18.58 -16.88 -26.68
N TYR A 370 19.13 -17.17 -25.49
CA TYR A 370 18.77 -18.31 -24.65
C TYR A 370 17.32 -18.29 -24.14
N ASP A 371 16.71 -17.13 -23.94
CA ASP A 371 15.33 -17.00 -23.46
C ASP A 371 14.31 -16.85 -24.60
N ILE A 372 14.68 -16.32 -25.78
CA ILE A 372 13.79 -16.39 -26.96
C ILE A 372 13.61 -17.84 -27.38
N SER A 373 14.70 -18.63 -27.40
CA SER A 373 14.57 -20.07 -27.65
C SER A 373 13.70 -20.76 -26.58
N ARG A 374 13.72 -20.34 -25.31
CA ARG A 374 12.77 -20.81 -24.28
C ARG A 374 11.32 -20.41 -24.54
N LEU A 375 11.07 -19.18 -25.00
CA LEU A 375 9.74 -18.75 -25.44
C LEU A 375 9.28 -19.52 -26.69
N MET A 376 10.18 -19.78 -27.63
CA MET A 376 9.87 -20.57 -28.82
C MET A 376 9.61 -22.04 -28.43
N ASN A 377 10.33 -22.52 -27.42
CA ASN A 377 10.13 -23.79 -26.72
C ASN A 377 8.95 -23.77 -25.73
N LEU A 378 8.03 -22.81 -25.83
CA LEU A 378 6.66 -23.02 -25.33
C LEU A 378 6.12 -24.27 -26.03
N TYR A 379 6.27 -25.42 -25.37
CA TYR A 379 5.90 -26.75 -25.86
C TYR A 379 4.39 -26.90 -25.99
N LYS A 380 3.62 -26.08 -25.27
CA LYS A 380 2.18 -26.19 -25.19
C LYS A 380 1.51 -25.01 -25.88
N THR A 381 0.92 -25.29 -27.04
CA THR A 381 -0.07 -24.41 -27.65
C THR A 381 -1.32 -24.38 -26.78
N ASN A 382 -1.80 -23.19 -26.44
CA ASN A 382 -3.05 -23.03 -25.73
C ASN A 382 -4.19 -22.88 -26.75
N PHE A 383 -5.09 -23.87 -26.77
CA PHE A 383 -6.27 -23.86 -27.64
C PHE A 383 -7.50 -23.24 -26.95
N SER A 384 -7.39 -22.80 -25.70
CA SER A 384 -8.56 -22.34 -24.94
C SER A 384 -8.78 -20.84 -25.01
N VAL A 385 -7.71 -20.06 -24.96
CA VAL A 385 -7.74 -18.60 -24.89
C VAL A 385 -8.26 -18.00 -26.20
N LYS A 386 -9.30 -17.16 -26.07
CA LYS A 386 -9.96 -16.43 -27.16
C LYS A 386 -9.80 -14.92 -27.02
N TYR A 387 -9.54 -14.43 -25.82
CA TYR A 387 -9.34 -13.01 -25.53
C TYR A 387 -8.07 -12.83 -24.70
N PHE A 388 -7.19 -11.94 -25.15
CA PHE A 388 -5.98 -11.56 -24.45
C PHE A 388 -5.98 -10.05 -24.20
N LEU A 389 -5.73 -9.64 -22.96
CA LEU A 389 -5.52 -8.25 -22.58
C LEU A 389 -4.13 -8.08 -21.96
N PHE A 390 -3.44 -7.05 -22.42
CA PHE A 390 -2.12 -6.66 -21.94
C PHE A 390 -2.14 -5.18 -21.56
N ASP A 391 -2.17 -4.91 -20.27
CA ASP A 391 -2.20 -3.58 -19.68
C ASP A 391 -0.84 -3.30 -19.04
N ILE A 392 -0.15 -2.31 -19.58
CA ILE A 392 1.21 -1.96 -19.16
C ILE A 392 1.27 -0.48 -18.84
N GLY A 393 1.75 -0.17 -17.64
CA GLY A 393 1.94 1.21 -17.17
C GLY A 393 2.95 1.96 -18.04
N GLN A 394 4.16 1.42 -18.20
CA GLN A 394 5.20 1.99 -19.05
C GLN A 394 6.18 0.92 -19.54
N PHE A 395 6.71 1.06 -20.76
CA PHE A 395 7.88 0.29 -21.19
C PHE A 395 9.15 0.88 -20.57
N SER A 396 9.88 0.04 -19.84
CA SER A 396 11.09 0.47 -19.13
C SER A 396 12.24 0.79 -20.10
N TRP A 397 12.58 2.07 -20.25
CA TRP A 397 13.69 2.52 -21.12
C TRP A 397 15.05 1.98 -20.67
N THR A 398 15.22 1.69 -19.37
CA THR A 398 16.45 1.08 -18.85
C THR A 398 16.67 -0.32 -19.43
N SER A 399 15.59 -1.07 -19.69
CA SER A 399 15.67 -2.34 -20.42
C SER A 399 16.05 -2.14 -21.89
N MET A 400 15.62 -1.05 -22.54
CA MET A 400 15.93 -0.76 -23.95
C MET A 400 17.42 -0.60 -24.25
N ASN A 401 18.20 -0.01 -23.33
CA ASN A 401 19.65 0.14 -23.51
C ASN A 401 20.41 -1.20 -23.44
N THR A 402 19.80 -2.23 -22.84
CA THR A 402 20.35 -3.59 -22.79
C THR A 402 19.83 -4.48 -23.91
N CYS A 403 18.78 -4.04 -24.61
CA CYS A 403 18.23 -4.74 -25.75
C CYS A 403 19.24 -4.60 -26.93
N TYR A 404 19.86 -5.71 -27.39
CA TYR A 404 20.90 -5.71 -28.44
C TYR A 404 20.41 -4.97 -29.69
N GLY A 405 20.94 -3.77 -29.94
CA GLY A 405 20.62 -2.95 -31.11
C GLY A 405 19.58 -1.84 -30.90
N ASN A 406 19.20 -1.51 -29.66
CA ASN A 406 18.20 -0.48 -29.35
C ASN A 406 16.90 -0.64 -30.17
N ASP A 407 16.52 -1.88 -30.47
CA ASP A 407 15.30 -2.15 -31.24
C ASP A 407 14.09 -2.05 -30.30
N PRO A 408 13.31 -0.95 -30.35
CA PRO A 408 12.16 -0.79 -29.47
C PRO A 408 11.11 -1.87 -29.71
N SER A 409 11.13 -2.54 -30.87
CA SER A 409 10.15 -3.56 -31.25
C SER A 409 10.34 -4.89 -30.54
N CYS A 410 11.43 -5.11 -29.79
CA CYS A 410 11.68 -6.43 -29.20
C CYS A 410 10.66 -6.83 -28.13
N CYS A 411 10.23 -5.90 -27.26
CA CYS A 411 9.14 -6.19 -26.32
C CYS A 411 7.88 -6.63 -27.05
N PHE A 412 7.52 -5.91 -28.12
CA PHE A 412 6.35 -6.23 -28.93
C PHE A 412 6.51 -7.58 -29.64
N LYS A 413 7.70 -7.89 -30.17
CA LYS A 413 8.02 -9.20 -30.76
C LYS A 413 7.89 -10.33 -29.73
N SER A 414 8.31 -10.11 -28.49
CA SER A 414 8.20 -11.08 -27.41
C SER A 414 6.73 -11.36 -27.06
N ILE A 415 5.92 -10.30 -26.92
CA ILE A 415 4.49 -10.43 -26.62
C ILE A 415 3.74 -11.11 -27.77
N THR A 416 3.98 -10.70 -29.01
CA THR A 416 3.36 -11.33 -30.19
C THR A 416 3.75 -12.79 -30.33
N THR A 417 4.99 -13.17 -29.98
CA THR A 417 5.42 -14.58 -29.93
C THR A 417 4.55 -15.41 -28.99
N VAL A 418 4.17 -14.86 -27.82
CA VAL A 418 3.27 -15.59 -26.91
C VAL A 418 1.83 -15.61 -27.43
N ILE A 419 1.33 -14.51 -27.99
CA ILE A 419 -0.01 -14.48 -28.58
C ILE A 419 -0.15 -15.52 -29.70
N LYS A 420 0.89 -15.73 -30.52
CA LYS A 420 0.90 -16.78 -31.57
C LYS A 420 0.72 -18.19 -31.02
N LYS A 421 1.04 -18.44 -29.74
CA LYS A 421 0.81 -19.72 -29.07
C LYS A 421 -0.63 -19.89 -28.57
N MET A 422 -1.48 -18.87 -28.68
CA MET A 422 -2.92 -18.92 -28.39
C MET A 422 -3.71 -19.21 -29.68
N PHE A 423 -3.75 -20.47 -30.11
CA PHE A 423 -4.29 -20.85 -31.43
C PHE A 423 -5.73 -20.37 -31.70
N ASN A 424 -6.53 -20.26 -30.65
CA ASN A 424 -7.92 -19.83 -30.73
C ASN A 424 -8.16 -18.36 -30.42
N ILE A 425 -7.10 -17.54 -30.38
CA ILE A 425 -7.19 -16.11 -30.13
C ILE A 425 -8.08 -15.43 -31.17
N GLN A 426 -9.03 -14.63 -30.69
CA GLN A 426 -9.96 -13.85 -31.52
C GLN A 426 -9.84 -12.35 -31.24
N TYR A 427 -9.47 -11.99 -30.01
CA TYR A 427 -9.42 -10.62 -29.54
C TYR A 427 -8.11 -10.35 -28.80
N VAL A 428 -7.40 -9.32 -29.22
CA VAL A 428 -6.19 -8.84 -28.56
C VAL A 428 -6.41 -7.38 -28.18
N HIS A 429 -6.20 -7.04 -26.92
CA HIS A 429 -6.38 -5.70 -26.38
C HIS A 429 -5.12 -5.26 -25.65
N PHE A 430 -4.50 -4.19 -26.12
CA PHE A 430 -3.38 -3.54 -25.46
C PHE A 430 -3.86 -2.27 -24.78
N ILE A 431 -3.49 -2.07 -23.51
CA ILE A 431 -3.61 -0.79 -22.80
C ILE A 431 -2.18 -0.35 -22.51
N ILE A 432 -1.76 0.79 -23.08
CA ILE A 432 -0.36 1.24 -23.06
C ILE A 432 -0.26 2.74 -22.75
N HIS A 433 0.90 3.18 -22.28
CA HIS A 433 1.20 4.60 -22.18
C HIS A 433 1.25 5.26 -23.57
N LYS A 434 0.85 6.53 -23.68
CA LYS A 434 0.89 7.27 -24.96
C LYS A 434 2.29 7.35 -25.57
N TYR A 435 3.33 7.38 -24.74
CA TYR A 435 4.73 7.52 -25.18
C TYR A 435 5.27 6.24 -25.80
N ASP A 436 4.64 5.11 -25.51
CA ASP A 436 5.07 3.79 -25.96
C ASP A 436 4.34 3.34 -27.23
N ILE A 437 3.39 4.14 -27.73
CA ILE A 437 2.58 3.77 -28.90
C ILE A 437 3.42 3.48 -30.13
N GLU A 438 4.53 4.21 -30.31
CA GLU A 438 5.44 4.05 -31.45
C GLU A 438 6.01 2.62 -31.56
N ILE A 439 6.18 1.94 -30.42
CA ILE A 439 6.61 0.52 -30.34
C ILE A 439 5.62 -0.40 -31.06
N PHE A 440 4.33 -0.03 -31.06
CA PHE A 440 3.26 -0.82 -31.64
C PHE A 440 2.92 -0.41 -33.09
N LEU A 441 3.63 0.54 -33.69
CA LEU A 441 3.31 1.01 -35.05
C LEU A 441 4.12 0.33 -36.16
N HIS A 442 4.80 -0.77 -35.85
CA HIS A 442 5.53 -1.56 -36.84
C HIS A 442 4.59 -2.50 -37.61
N ILE A 443 4.30 -2.15 -38.85
CA ILE A 443 3.35 -2.85 -39.73
C ILE A 443 3.65 -4.35 -39.87
N ASN A 444 4.92 -4.70 -40.14
CA ASN A 444 5.36 -6.08 -40.37
C ASN A 444 5.05 -7.00 -39.17
N GLN A 445 5.12 -6.48 -37.94
CA GLN A 445 4.85 -7.28 -36.74
C GLN A 445 3.36 -7.67 -36.65
N TRP A 446 2.46 -6.75 -37.01
CA TRP A 446 1.03 -7.04 -37.06
C TRP A 446 0.66 -7.97 -38.22
N GLU A 447 1.25 -7.78 -39.40
CA GLU A 447 1.05 -8.69 -40.53
C GLU A 447 1.44 -10.12 -40.15
N ASN A 448 2.61 -10.28 -39.53
CA ASN A 448 3.07 -11.58 -39.03
C ASN A 448 2.11 -12.16 -37.99
N LEU A 449 1.65 -11.36 -37.02
CA LEU A 449 0.70 -11.82 -36.02
C LEU A 449 -0.62 -12.28 -36.65
N VAL A 450 -1.16 -11.51 -37.60
CA VAL A 450 -2.41 -11.82 -38.29
C VAL A 450 -2.30 -13.08 -39.13
N ASN A 451 -1.20 -13.25 -39.86
CA ASN A 451 -0.93 -14.45 -40.65
C ASN A 451 -0.88 -15.70 -39.76
N ASP A 452 -0.19 -15.62 -38.63
CA ASP A 452 -0.03 -16.75 -37.72
C ASP A 452 -1.31 -17.04 -36.92
N CYS A 453 -2.11 -16.01 -36.59
CA CYS A 453 -3.35 -16.15 -35.83
C CYS A 453 -4.57 -16.18 -36.74
N SER A 454 -4.84 -17.32 -37.36
CA SER A 454 -5.95 -17.51 -38.33
C SER A 454 -7.34 -17.12 -37.82
N ARG A 455 -7.57 -17.15 -36.50
CA ARG A 455 -8.85 -16.85 -35.86
C ARG A 455 -8.95 -15.42 -35.31
N LEU A 456 -7.88 -14.63 -35.40
CA LEU A 456 -7.85 -13.25 -34.93
C LEU A 456 -8.84 -12.39 -35.72
N LYS A 457 -9.71 -11.68 -34.99
CA LYS A 457 -10.78 -10.83 -35.55
C LYS A 457 -10.64 -9.37 -35.16
N ASN A 458 -10.14 -9.10 -33.95
CA ASN A 458 -10.06 -7.74 -33.42
C ASN A 458 -8.75 -7.50 -32.68
N ILE A 459 -8.11 -6.39 -33.01
CA ILE A 459 -6.93 -5.84 -32.36
C ILE A 459 -7.31 -4.43 -31.90
N LYS A 460 -7.27 -4.20 -30.59
CA LYS A 460 -7.51 -2.90 -29.99
C LYS A 460 -6.26 -2.44 -29.26
N ILE A 461 -5.83 -1.21 -29.50
CA ILE A 461 -4.82 -0.51 -28.72
C ILE A 461 -5.52 0.65 -28.04
N GLN A 462 -5.38 0.76 -26.74
CA GLN A 462 -5.99 1.79 -25.92
C GLN A 462 -4.88 2.53 -25.18
N THR A 463 -4.93 3.85 -25.18
CA THR A 463 -3.94 4.68 -24.48
C THR A 463 -4.55 5.43 -23.32
N SER A 464 -3.79 5.58 -22.23
CA SER A 464 -4.19 6.31 -21.02
C SER A 464 -4.53 7.78 -21.27
N GLU A 465 -3.96 8.37 -22.31
CA GLU A 465 -4.10 9.78 -22.63
C GLU A 465 -4.58 9.99 -24.07
N SER A 466 -5.17 11.17 -24.32
CA SER A 466 -5.68 11.56 -25.63
C SER A 466 -4.57 11.70 -26.68
N ILE A 467 -4.73 11.05 -27.83
CA ILE A 467 -3.82 11.17 -28.99
C ILE A 467 -4.51 11.78 -30.22
N VAL A 468 -5.64 12.46 -30.01
CA VAL A 468 -6.56 12.91 -31.07
C VAL A 468 -5.91 13.86 -32.08
N GLN A 469 -4.80 14.52 -31.73
CA GLN A 469 -4.18 15.56 -32.56
C GLN A 469 -2.92 15.12 -33.33
N ASP A 470 -2.43 13.89 -33.19
CA ASP A 470 -1.22 13.45 -33.90
C ASP A 470 -1.53 12.92 -35.31
N GLU A 471 -1.40 13.79 -36.33
CA GLU A 471 -1.60 13.43 -37.74
C GLU A 471 -0.61 12.37 -38.25
N LYS A 472 0.62 12.32 -37.70
CA LYS A 472 1.62 11.32 -38.07
C LYS A 472 1.18 9.95 -37.56
N LEU A 473 0.68 9.89 -36.33
CA LEU A 473 0.08 8.68 -35.77
C LEU A 473 -1.12 8.22 -36.60
N LYS A 474 -2.06 9.11 -36.91
CA LYS A 474 -3.23 8.78 -37.74
C LYS A 474 -2.83 8.15 -39.08
N ARG A 475 -1.82 8.71 -39.74
CA ARG A 475 -1.29 8.16 -41.00
C ARG A 475 -0.70 6.75 -40.81
N LYS A 476 0.08 6.52 -39.75
CA LYS A 476 0.63 5.19 -39.43
C LYS A 476 -0.48 4.16 -39.14
N VAL A 477 -1.49 4.55 -38.37
CA VAL A 477 -2.65 3.69 -38.07
C VAL A 477 -3.41 3.33 -39.33
N CYS A 478 -3.66 4.30 -40.22
CA CYS A 478 -4.31 4.07 -41.51
C CYS A 478 -3.50 3.08 -42.39
N ASN A 479 -2.16 3.23 -42.43
CA ASN A 479 -1.30 2.30 -43.16
C ASN A 479 -1.40 0.87 -42.60
N ILE A 480 -1.37 0.70 -41.27
CA ILE A 480 -1.54 -0.61 -40.63
C ILE A 480 -2.90 -1.20 -40.94
N GLN A 481 -3.99 -0.42 -40.79
CA GLN A 481 -5.34 -0.87 -41.12
C GLN A 481 -5.45 -1.34 -42.57
N THR A 482 -4.87 -0.58 -43.50
CA THR A 482 -4.87 -0.91 -44.94
C THR A 482 -4.12 -2.22 -45.20
N ALA A 483 -2.92 -2.39 -44.64
CA ALA A 483 -2.15 -3.62 -44.81
C ALA A 483 -2.84 -4.84 -44.20
N LEU A 484 -3.37 -4.71 -42.98
CA LEU A 484 -4.10 -5.81 -42.34
C LEU A 484 -5.39 -6.16 -43.08
N TYR A 485 -6.06 -5.18 -43.69
CA TYR A 485 -7.25 -5.41 -44.51
C TYR A 485 -6.93 -6.25 -45.77
N VAL A 486 -5.78 -6.01 -46.40
CA VAL A 486 -5.31 -6.79 -47.56
C VAL A 486 -5.08 -8.25 -47.17
N ILE A 487 -4.50 -8.50 -45.99
CA ILE A 487 -4.25 -9.86 -45.48
C ILE A 487 -5.58 -10.54 -45.09
N ARG A 488 -6.44 -9.83 -44.37
CA ARG A 488 -7.73 -10.36 -43.90
C ARG A 488 -8.74 -9.24 -43.71
N HIS A 489 -9.65 -9.11 -44.68
CA HIS A 489 -10.71 -8.08 -44.70
C HIS A 489 -11.64 -8.08 -43.46
N THR A 490 -11.73 -9.19 -42.72
CA THR A 490 -12.56 -9.27 -41.51
C THR A 490 -11.88 -8.72 -40.25
N ILE A 491 -10.59 -8.37 -40.30
CA ILE A 491 -9.87 -7.88 -39.13
C ILE A 491 -10.23 -6.43 -38.85
N LYS A 492 -10.57 -6.18 -37.58
CA LYS A 492 -10.74 -4.85 -37.04
C LYS A 492 -9.47 -4.47 -36.28
N PHE A 493 -8.85 -3.36 -36.68
CA PHE A 493 -7.73 -2.76 -35.98
C PHE A 493 -8.13 -1.36 -35.52
N GLN A 494 -8.08 -1.10 -34.21
CA GLN A 494 -8.57 0.14 -33.61
C GLN A 494 -7.53 0.68 -32.62
N ILE A 495 -7.29 2.00 -32.68
CA ILE A 495 -6.61 2.74 -31.62
C ILE A 495 -7.63 3.68 -30.97
N CYS A 496 -7.74 3.63 -29.65
CA CYS A 496 -8.68 4.42 -28.86
C CYS A 496 -7.96 5.07 -27.67
N THR A 497 -8.56 6.12 -27.11
CA THR A 497 -8.13 6.75 -25.86
C THR A 497 -9.06 6.29 -24.73
N LEU A 498 -8.55 6.18 -23.51
CA LEU A 498 -9.33 5.82 -22.31
C LEU A 498 -10.48 6.80 -22.03
#